data_AF-A0A8J7GYA0-F1
#
_entry.id   AF-A0A8J7GYA0-F1
#
_cell.length_a   1.000
_cell.length_b   1.000
_cell.length_c   1.000
_cell.angle_alpha   90.00
_cell.angle_beta   90.00
_cell.angle_gamma   90.00
#
_symmetry.space_group_name_H-M   'P 1'
#
loop_
_entity.id
_entity.type
_entity.pdbx_description
1 polymer ?
#
loop_
_entity_poly.entity_id
_entity_poly.type
_entity_poly.pdbx_seq_one_letter_code
_entity_poly.pdbx_strand_id
1 'polypeptide(L)' 'MACKGPLITVFGGTYIYLLAKLIIYTVNSSSEPFVWMLMIGGGAALLLLAPALAAFLLQPAVYLLAALFAGVGALISR' A
#
# COMPACT_ATOMS: atom_id res chain seq x y z
N MET A 1 -6.26 -12.13 13.52
CA MET A 1 -5.05 -11.25 13.48
C MET A 1 -3.90 -11.79 12.63
N ALA A 2 -3.86 -13.09 12.28
CA ALA A 2 -2.73 -13.71 11.55
C ALA A 2 -2.49 -13.20 10.12
N CYS A 3 -3.50 -12.73 9.38
CA CYS A 3 -3.31 -12.26 7.99
C CYS A 3 -2.71 -10.86 7.85
N LYS A 4 -2.64 -10.06 8.92
CA LYS A 4 -2.11 -8.68 8.84
C LYS A 4 -0.59 -8.66 8.59
N GLY A 5 0.16 -9.53 9.26
CA GLY A 5 1.62 -9.62 9.10
C GLY A 5 2.06 -9.93 7.67
N PRO A 6 1.58 -11.04 7.06
CA PRO A 6 1.92 -11.40 5.69
C PRO A 6 1.57 -10.32 4.67
N LEU A 7 0.40 -9.67 4.82
CA LEU A 7 -0.01 -8.57 3.94
C LEU A 7 0.95 -7.38 4.04
N ILE A 8 1.33 -6.96 5.25
CA ILE A 8 2.28 -5.86 5.45
C ILE A 8 3.63 -6.18 4.81
N THR A 9 4.12 -7.41 4.95
CA THR A 9 5.41 -7.82 4.37
C THR A 9 5.37 -7.84 2.84
N VAL A 10 4.27 -8.31 2.24
CA VAL A 10 4.12 -8.34 0.77
C VAL A 10 3.99 -6.94 0.20
N PHE A 11 3.12 -6.10 0.76
CA PHE A 11 2.94 -4.72 0.28
C PHE A 11 4.18 -3.86 0.53
N GLY A 12 4.77 -3.94 1.73
CA GLY A 12 6.00 -3.23 2.08
C GLY A 12 7.19 -3.70 1.24
N GLY A 13 7.36 -5.01 1.05
CA GLY A 13 8.43 -5.57 0.23
C GLY A 13 8.31 -5.18 -1.24
N THR A 14 7.09 -5.23 -1.80
CA THR A 14 6.82 -4.79 -3.18
C THR A 14 7.11 -3.30 -3.35
N TYR A 15 6.71 -2.47 -2.38
CA TYR A 15 7.00 -1.04 -2.38
C TYR A 15 8.51 -0.76 -2.36
N ILE A 16 9.26 -1.39 -1.45
CA ILE A 16 10.72 -1.22 -1.35
C ILE A 16 11.41 -1.69 -2.63
N TYR A 17 10.99 -2.82 -3.21
CA TYR A 17 11.52 -3.34 -4.46
C TYR A 17 11.34 -2.35 -5.63
N LEU A 18 10.12 -1.80 -5.78
CA LEU A 18 9.83 -0.83 -6.83
C LEU A 18 10.57 0.50 -6.61
N LEU A 19 10.69 0.94 -5.36
CA LEU A 19 11.44 2.14 -4.99
C LEU A 19 12.93 1.98 -5.33
N ALA A 20 13.54 0.84 -4.99
CA ALA A 20 14.93 0.55 -5.32
C ALA A 20 15.15 0.53 -6.84
N LYS A 21 14.23 -0.08 -7.59
CA LYS A 21 14.29 -0.12 -9.06
C LYS A 21 14.17 1.29 -9.67
N LEU A 22 13.31 2.13 -9.12
CA LEU A 22 13.16 3.53 -9.52
C LEU A 22 14.44 4.32 -9.26
N ILE A 23 15.04 4.18 -8.07
CA ILE A 23 16.31 4.85 -7.73
C ILE A 23 17.41 4.44 -8.71
N ILE A 24 17.58 3.13 -8.96
CA ILE A 24 18.58 2.62 -9.90
C ILE A 24 18.34 3.16 -11.30
N TYR A 25 17.09 3.16 -11.76
CA TYR A 25 16.73 3.71 -13.06
C TYR A 25 17.06 5.21 -13.15
N THR A 26 16.69 5.99 -12.14
CA THR A 26 16.90 7.43 -12.11
C THR A 26 18.38 7.80 -12.10
N VAL A 27 19.19 7.10 -11.28
CA VAL A 27 20.64 7.32 -11.22
C VAL A 27 21.34 6.93 -12.54
N ASN A 28 20.86 5.89 -13.22
CA ASN A 28 21.41 5.49 -14.51
C ASN A 28 20.92 6.32 -15.70
N SER A 29 19.76 6.97 -15.59
CA SER A 29 19.13 7.68 -16.72
C SER A 29 19.39 9.17 -16.71
N SER A 30 19.82 9.74 -15.59
CA SER A 30 20.08 11.17 -15.46
C SER A 30 21.27 11.44 -14.56
N SER A 31 22.07 12.46 -14.88
CA SER A 31 23.16 12.95 -14.04
C SER A 31 22.75 14.16 -13.20
N GLU A 32 21.55 14.71 -13.41
CA GLU A 32 21.11 15.93 -12.74
C GLU A 32 20.44 15.66 -11.39
N PRO A 33 20.94 16.22 -10.27
CA PRO A 33 20.39 15.99 -8.94
C PRO A 33 18.94 16.45 -8.79
N PHE A 34 18.55 17.51 -9.50
CA PHE A 34 17.18 18.03 -9.48
C PHE A 34 16.19 17.05 -10.13
N VAL A 35 16.61 16.41 -11.24
CA VAL A 35 15.82 15.37 -11.91
C VAL A 35 15.68 14.15 -11.01
N TRP A 36 16.72 13.82 -10.22
CA TRP A 36 16.64 12.72 -9.26
C TRP A 36 15.57 12.96 -8.20
N MET A 37 15.55 14.16 -7.64
CA MET A 37 14.58 14.55 -6.62
C MET A 37 13.15 14.48 -7.15
N LEU A 38 12.91 14.92 -8.40
CA LEU A 38 11.60 14.84 -9.03
C LEU A 38 11.19 13.39 -9.36
N MET A 39 12.09 12.58 -9.91
CA MET A 39 11.76 11.21 -10.30
C MET A 39 11.57 10.30 -9.10
N ILE A 40 12.46 10.36 -8.11
CA ILE A 40 12.36 9.53 -6.89
C ILE A 40 11.19 10.02 -6.04
N GLY A 41 11.08 11.34 -5.82
CA GLY A 41 10.00 11.92 -5.02
C GLY A 41 8.62 11.74 -5.65
N GLY A 42 8.48 12.06 -6.94
CA GLY A 42 7.24 11.88 -7.69
C GLY A 42 6.86 10.41 -7.85
N GLY A 43 7.84 9.55 -8.13
CA GLY A 43 7.60 8.11 -8.24
C GLY A 43 7.23 7.46 -6.91
N ALA A 44 7.84 7.87 -5.78
CA ALA A 44 7.43 7.41 -4.45
C ALA A 44 5.98 7.79 -4.12
N ALA A 45 5.57 9.02 -4.43
CA ALA A 45 4.19 9.47 -4.24
C ALA A 45 3.20 8.66 -5.09
N LEU A 46 3.53 8.40 -6.36
CA LEU A 46 2.71 7.56 -7.25
C LEU A 46 2.62 6.11 -6.77
N LEU A 47 3.71 5.55 -6.24
CA LEU A 47 3.74 4.20 -5.67
C LEU A 47 2.84 4.08 -4.43
N LEU A 48 2.66 5.16 -3.67
CA LEU A 48 1.73 5.21 -2.53
C LEU A 48 0.28 5.44 -2.94
N LEU A 49 0.02 6.02 -4.10
CA LEU A 49 -1.32 6.34 -4.57
C LEU A 49 -2.16 5.07 -4.81
N ALA A 50 -1.60 4.05 -5.46
CA ALA A 50 -2.30 2.80 -5.75
C ALA A 50 -2.78 2.05 -4.48
N PRO A 51 -1.96 1.79 -3.46
CA PRO A 51 -2.42 1.16 -2.23
C PRO A 51 -3.35 2.07 -1.41
N ALA A 52 -3.16 3.39 -1.44
CA ALA A 52 -4.08 4.32 -0.78
C ALA A 52 -5.48 4.29 -1.42
N LEU A 53 -5.56 4.26 -2.74
CA LEU A 53 -6.82 4.14 -3.47
C LEU A 53 -7.51 2.79 -3.22
N ALA A 54 -6.73 1.71 -3.25
CA ALA A 54 -7.24 0.37 -2.94
C ALA A 54 -7.78 0.29 -1.50
N ALA A 55 -7.07 0.88 -0.54
CA ALA A 55 -7.52 0.95 0.85
C ALA A 55 -8.81 1.76 0.98
N PHE A 56 -8.90 2.92 0.31
CA PHE A 56 -10.10 3.77 0.31
C PHE A 56 -11.33 3.05 -0.26
N LEU A 57 -11.17 2.29 -1.36
CA LEU A 57 -12.26 1.52 -1.97
C LEU A 57 -12.66 0.29 -1.13
N LEU A 58 -11.70 -0.38 -0.51
CA LEU A 58 -11.95 -1.61 0.26
C LEU A 58 -12.41 -1.33 1.70
N GLN A 59 -12.04 -0.19 2.29
CA GLN A 59 -12.38 0.17 3.67
C GLN A 59 -13.89 0.05 3.96
N PRO A 60 -14.81 0.64 3.17
CA PRO A 60 -16.24 0.55 3.41
C PRO A 60 -16.76 -0.89 3.42
N ALA A 61 -16.29 -1.71 2.47
CA ALA A 61 -16.68 -3.12 2.38
C ALA A 61 -16.17 -3.93 3.59
N VAL A 62 -14.93 -3.65 4.04
CA VAL A 62 -14.35 -4.27 5.23
C VAL A 62 -15.13 -3.88 6.50
N TYR A 63 -15.54 -2.63 6.64
CA TYR A 63 -16.38 -2.18 7.76
C TYR A 63 -17.76 -2.82 7.75
N LEU A 64 -18.40 -2.93 6.57
CA LEU A 64 -19.70 -3.57 6.44
C LEU A 64 -19.64 -5.06 6.79
N LEU A 65 -18.60 -5.75 6.32
CA LEU A 65 -18.37 -7.16 6.62
C LEU A 65 -18.09 -7.36 8.12
N ALA A 66 -17.29 -6.49 8.73
CA ALA A 66 -17.02 -6.51 10.17
C ALA A 66 -18.31 -6.29 11.00
N ALA A 67 -19.18 -5.37 10.57
CA ALA A 67 -20.47 -5.13 11.22
C ALA A 67 -21.41 -6.34 11.12
N LEU A 68 -21.45 -7.01 9.97
CA LEU A 68 -22.19 -8.27 9.78
C LEU A 68 -21.69 -9.37 10.72
N PHE A 69 -20.38 -9.59 10.80
CA PHE A 69 -19.81 -10.60 11.70
C PHE A 69 -20.05 -10.27 13.18
N ALA A 70 -19.95 -9.00 13.57
CA ALA A 70 -20.26 -8.56 14.92
C ALA A 70 -21.75 -8.77 15.26
N GLY A 71 -22.65 -8.46 14.32
CA GLY A 71 -24.09 -8.65 14.47
C GLY A 71 -24.48 -10.13 14.57
N VAL A 72 -23.93 -10.99 13.70
CA VAL A 72 -24.15 -12.45 13.76
C VAL A 72 -23.56 -13.05 15.04
N GLY A 73 -22.35 -12.63 15.44
CA GLY A 73 -21.73 -13.07 16.68
C GLY A 73 -22.56 -12.72 17.93
N ALA A 74 -23.17 -11.53 17.96
CA ALA A 74 -24.07 -11.12 19.02
C ALA A 74 -25.38 -11.93 19.05
N LEU A 75 -25.83 -12.44 17.90
CA LEU A 75 -27.04 -13.26 17.79
C LEU A 75 -26.83 -14.70 18.28
N ILE A 76 -25.66 -15.28 18.01
CA ILE A 76 -25.30 -16.65 18.43
C ILE A 76 -24.95 -16.72 19.92
N SER A 77 -24.53 -15.61 20.52
CA SER A 77 -24.17 -15.53 21.95
C SER A 77 -25.38 -15.33 22.89
N ARG A 78 -26.62 -15.36 22.38
CA ARG A 78 -27.86 -15.36 23.17
C ARG A 78 -28.40 -16.78 23.26
#